data_AF-A0A7W7PS60-F1
#
_entry.id   AF-A0A7W7PS60-F1
#
_cell.length_a   1.000
_cell.length_b   1.000
_cell.length_c   1.000
_cell.angle_alpha   90.00
_cell.angle_beta   90.00
_cell.angle_gamma   90.00
#
_symmetry.space_group_name_H-M   'P 1'
#
loop_
_entity.id
_entity.type
_entity.pdbx_description
1 polymer ?
#
loop_
_entity_poly.entity_id
_entity_poly.type
_entity_poly.pdbx_seq_one_letter_code
_entity_poly.pdbx_strand_id
1 'polypeptide(L)' 'MPHALVVLDDGRTVDVAASVGIAPPDTIGSRDLSALQRAADAALHDGKHSGRATIATAAHAAVPSVNGRRVGRPGTAL' A
#
# COMPACT_ATOMS: atom_id res chain seq x y z
N MET A 1 4.97 12.95 2.09
CA MET A 1 5.47 11.88 1.22
C MET A 1 6.86 12.25 0.80
N PRO A 2 7.75 11.28 0.53
CA PRO A 2 8.86 11.59 -0.35
C PRO A 2 8.25 12.11 -1.66
N HIS A 3 8.52 13.38 -1.92
CA HIS A 3 8.21 14.05 -3.16
C HIS A 3 9.56 14.51 -3.71
N ALA A 4 9.75 14.34 -5.01
CA ALA A 4 10.99 14.66 -5.67
C ALA A 4 10.68 15.23 -7.04
N LEU A 5 11.32 16.35 -7.35
CA LEU A 5 11.38 16.84 -8.72
C LEU A 5 12.35 15.95 -9.49
N VAL A 6 11.85 15.32 -10.54
CA VAL A 6 12.63 14.48 -11.44
C VAL A 6 12.67 15.16 -12.80
N VAL A 7 13.89 15.35 -13.32
CA VAL A 7 14.11 15.83 -14.69
C VAL A 7 14.10 14.61 -15.62
N LEU A 8 13.23 14.63 -16.62
CA LEU A 8 13.11 13.59 -17.64
C LEU A 8 14.14 13.82 -18.76
N ASP A 9 14.38 12.80 -19.58
CA ASP A 9 15.33 12.86 -20.70
C ASP A 9 14.97 13.91 -21.76
N ASP A 10 13.70 14.32 -21.83
CA ASP A 10 13.22 15.39 -22.72
C ASP A 10 13.31 16.80 -22.11
N GLY A 11 13.94 16.93 -20.94
CA GLY A 11 14.14 18.18 -20.22
C GLY A 11 12.95 18.67 -19.41
N ARG A 12 11.80 17.97 -19.42
CA ARG A 12 10.66 18.32 -18.56
C ARG A 12 10.93 17.94 -17.10
N THR A 13 10.40 18.74 -16.18
CA THR A 13 10.42 18.41 -14.74
C THR A 13 9.05 17.87 -14.31
N VAL A 14 9.06 16.76 -13.58
CA VAL A 14 7.85 16.15 -13.01
C VAL A 14 7.98 16.05 -11.49
N ASP A 15 6.95 16.45 -10.78
CA ASP A 15 6.82 16.18 -9.34
C ASP A 15 6.34 14.75 -9.13
N VAL A 16 7.21 13.91 -8.57
CA VAL A 16 6.94 12.50 -8.32
C VAL A 16 6.70 12.30 -6.83
N ALA A 17 5.57 11.69 -6.50
CA ALA A 17 5.22 11.31 -5.14
C ALA A 17 4.97 9.81 -5.02
N ALA A 18 5.37 9.23 -3.88
CA ALA A 18 5.07 7.85 -3.54
C ALA A 18 4.25 7.77 -2.24
N SER A 19 3.33 6.81 -2.18
CA SER A 19 2.64 6.40 -0.95
C SER A 19 3.21 5.07 -0.47
N VAL A 20 3.28 4.87 0.85
CA VAL A 20 3.84 3.64 1.45
C VAL A 20 2.91 3.12 2.55
N GLY A 21 2.57 1.84 2.48
CA GLY A 21 1.92 1.09 3.56
C GLY A 21 2.95 0.25 4.31
N ILE A 22 2.88 0.22 5.65
CA ILE A 22 3.85 -0.45 6.51
C ILE A 22 3.09 -1.44 7.41
N ALA A 23 3.52 -2.71 7.47
CA ALA A 23 2.89 -3.72 8.33
C ALA A 23 3.92 -4.34 9.30
N PRO A 24 4.11 -3.77 10.51
CA PRO A 24 4.98 -4.36 11.51
C PRO A 24 4.39 -5.69 12.04
N PRO A 25 5.15 -6.79 12.11
CA PRO A 25 4.65 -8.08 12.58
C PRO A 25 3.97 -8.03 13.95
N ASP A 26 4.55 -7.29 14.89
CA ASP A 26 4.04 -7.18 16.26
C ASP A 26 2.72 -6.38 16.32
N THR A 27 2.55 -5.37 15.46
CA THR A 27 1.31 -4.58 15.35
C THR A 27 0.18 -5.39 14.70
N ILE A 28 0.52 -6.26 13.74
CA ILE A 28 -0.45 -7.13 13.07
C ILE A 28 -0.77 -8.38 13.90
N GLY A 29 0.12 -8.76 14.83
CA GLY A 29 -0.01 -9.99 15.61
C GLY A 29 0.22 -11.25 14.77
N SER A 30 1.00 -11.14 13.68
CA SER A 30 1.27 -12.26 12.77
C SER A 30 2.69 -12.17 12.20
N ARG A 31 3.27 -13.33 11.92
CA ARG A 31 4.51 -13.47 11.14
C ARG A 31 4.27 -14.13 9.77
N ASP A 32 3.02 -14.45 9.45
CA ASP A 32 2.67 -14.95 8.11
C ASP A 32 2.92 -13.86 7.07
N LEU A 33 3.82 -14.14 6.14
CA LEU A 33 4.23 -13.19 5.10
C LEU A 33 3.03 -12.75 4.25
N SER A 34 2.11 -13.66 3.93
CA SER A 34 0.94 -13.34 3.11
C SER A 34 0.01 -12.38 3.84
N ALA A 35 -0.24 -12.60 5.12
CA ALA A 35 -1.00 -11.68 5.97
C ALA A 35 -0.33 -10.30 6.08
N LEU A 36 1.00 -10.24 6.26
CA LEU A 36 1.74 -8.97 6.36
C LEU A 36 1.72 -8.18 5.05
N GLN A 37 1.92 -8.84 3.90
CA GLN A 37 1.85 -8.21 2.59
C GLN A 37 0.44 -7.66 2.30
N ARG A 38 -0.60 -8.41 2.67
CA ARG A 38 -1.99 -7.96 2.53
C ARG A 38 -2.28 -6.75 3.41
N ALA A 39 -1.83 -6.77 4.67
CA ALA A 39 -2.02 -5.66 5.60
C ALA A 39 -1.29 -4.40 5.10
N ALA A 40 -0.08 -4.54 4.55
CA ALA A 40 0.66 -3.42 3.97
C ALA A 40 -0.03 -2.84 2.73
N ASP A 41 -0.55 -3.68 1.82
CA ASP A 41 -1.29 -3.25 0.63
C ASP A 41 -2.60 -2.53 1.01
N ALA A 42 -3.34 -3.06 1.99
CA ALA A 42 -4.54 -2.42 2.50
C ALA A 42 -4.25 -1.06 3.16
N ALA A 43 -3.19 -0.96 3.97
CA ALA A 43 -2.77 0.31 4.57
C ALA A 43 -2.26 1.32 3.52
N LEU A 44 -1.55 0.86 2.49
CA LEU A 44 -1.15 1.69 1.35
C LEU A 44 -2.38 2.26 0.63
N HIS A 45 -3.39 1.42 0.43
CA HIS A 45 -4.61 1.83 -0.24
C HIS A 45 -5.40 2.85 0.57
N ASP A 46 -5.57 2.62 1.87
CA ASP A 46 -6.25 3.56 2.78
C ASP A 46 -5.50 4.90 2.84
N GLY A 47 -4.18 4.84 2.95
CA GLY A 47 -3.31 6.02 2.94
C GLY A 47 -3.10 6.68 1.58
N LYS A 48 -3.70 6.15 0.51
CA LYS A 48 -3.45 6.64 -0.84
C LYS A 48 -3.93 8.09 -0.93
N HIS A 49 -3.11 8.95 -1.52
CA HIS A 49 -3.36 10.40 -1.64
C HIS A 49 -3.33 11.19 -0.31
N SER A 50 -3.06 10.56 0.84
CA SER A 50 -3.00 11.24 2.14
C SER A 50 -1.78 12.15 2.33
N GLY A 51 -0.77 12.01 1.48
CA GLY A 51 0.50 12.69 1.71
C GLY A 51 1.39 12.05 2.80
N ARG A 52 1.02 10.93 3.43
CA ARG A 52 1.78 10.27 4.52
C ARG A 52 1.93 8.75 4.34
N ALA A 53 3.00 8.19 4.93
CA ALA A 53 3.09 6.73 5.11
C ALA A 53 2.00 6.28 6.10
N THR A 54 1.41 5.11 5.85
CA THR A 54 0.30 4.58 6.66
C THR A 54 0.72 3.26 7.30
N ILE A 55 0.63 3.23 8.64
CA ILE A 55 0.95 2.03 9.43
C ILE A 55 -0.30 1.17 9.53
N ALA A 56 -0.15 -0.10 9.22
CA ALA A 56 -1.23 -1.05 9.21
C ALA A 56 -1.70 -1.41 10.62
N THR A 57 -3.01 -1.56 10.79
CA THR A 57 -3.65 -2.08 11.99
C THR A 57 -4.16 -3.49 11.70
N ALA A 58 -4.63 -4.20 12.73
CA ALA A 58 -5.26 -5.51 12.58
C ALA A 58 -6.44 -5.50 11.58
N ALA A 59 -7.16 -4.38 11.44
CA ALA A 59 -8.24 -4.23 10.48
C ALA A 59 -7.77 -4.39 9.02
N HIS A 60 -6.56 -3.93 8.70
CA HIS A 60 -5.99 -4.06 7.36
C HIS A 60 -5.64 -5.51 6.99
N ALA A 61 -5.32 -6.35 7.99
CA ALA A 61 -5.05 -7.77 7.76
C ALA A 61 -6.33 -8.57 7.45
N ALA A 62 -7.49 -8.11 7.92
CA ALA A 62 -8.79 -8.75 7.73
C ALA A 62 -9.43 -8.44 6.36
N VAL A 63 -8.82 -7.58 5.53
CA VAL A 63 -9.36 -7.23 4.22
C VAL A 63 -9.42 -8.47 3.33
N PRO A 64 -10.58 -8.81 2.74
CA PRO A 64 -10.71 -9.97 1.86
C PRO A 64 -9.79 -9.89 0.63
N SER A 65 -9.26 -11.04 0.20
CA SER A 65 -8.44 -11.15 -1.00
C SER A 65 -8.83 -12.34 -1.88
N VAL A 66 -8.74 -12.18 -3.20
CA VAL A 66 -8.86 -13.23 -4.22
C VAL A 66 -7.49 -13.44 -4.86
N ASN A 67 -6.92 -14.65 -4.74
CA ASN A 67 -5.57 -14.97 -5.24
C ASN A 67 -4.49 -13.94 -4.80
N GLY A 68 -4.58 -13.47 -3.56
CA GLY A 68 -3.68 -12.47 -2.99
C GLY A 68 -3.95 -11.02 -3.41
N ARG A 69 -4.93 -10.74 -4.28
CA ARG A 69 -5.35 -9.38 -4.67
C ARG A 69 -6.54 -8.94 -3.82
N ARG A 70 -6.57 -7.69 -3.36
CA ARG A 70 -7.72 -7.13 -2.63
C ARG A 70 -9.02 -7.27 -3.46
N VAL A 71 -10.09 -7.71 -2.81
CA VAL A 71 -11.44 -7.73 -3.40
C VAL A 71 -11.82 -6.32 -3.87
N GLY A 72 -12.47 -6.23 -5.04
CA GLY A 72 -12.90 -4.97 -5.66
C GLY A 72 -11.92 -4.40 -6.69
N ARG A 73 -10.76 -5.04 -6.91
CA ARG A 73 -9.90 -4.71 -8.07
C ARG A 73 -10.45 -5.31 -9.37
N PRO A 74 -10.15 -4.72 -10.54
CA PRO A 74 -10.40 -5.36 -11.82
C PRO A 74 -9.81 -6.78 -11.88
N GLY A 75 -10.65 -7.76 -12.23
CA GLY A 75 -10.30 -9.18 -12.22
C GLY A 75 -10.35 -9.86 -10.85
N THR A 76 -11.11 -9.32 -9.89
CA THR A 76 -11.40 -9.96 -8.58
C THR A 76 -12.90 -10.12 -8.32
N ALA A 77 -13.75 -9.83 -9.30
CA ALA A 77 -15.17 -10.21 -9.27
C ALA A 77 -15.27 -11.73 -9.49
N LEU A 78 -16.09 -12.39 -8.68
CA LEU A 78 -16.43 -13.81 -8.81
C LEU A 78 -17.50 -14.00 -9.90
#